data_AF-A0A6I2GJX1-F1
#
_entry.id   AF-A0A6I2GJX1-F1
#
_cell.length_a   1.000
_cell.length_b   1.000
_cell.length_c   1.000
_cell.angle_alpha   90.00
_cell.angle_beta   90.00
_cell.angle_gamma   90.00
#
_symmetry.space_group_name_H-M   'P 1'
#
loop_
_entity.id
_entity.type
_entity.pdbx_description
1 polymer ?
#
loop_
_entity_poly.entity_id
_entity_poly.type
_entity_poly.pdbx_seq_one_letter_code
_entity_poly.pdbx_strand_id
1 'polypeptide(L)'
;MSLLPEGASFEELVQDYFLAVRGAGLMLSALDAQLLVSWAEAKVPFEVVARGIARSAEKAQFDARPGEPLLRSLRACRRQVDAEIRRYLQRAAGGTGTEEPESGAGKRKAKTWEETRHLRLRATLAQLAVEAPALTERVALLLERVLVQVPEEPSQADRQEALAFALLLRAMPWRNRRALWREAQGDPTSQAGLSARSRRLSRRFRLIALVRRRLGLTEL
;
A
#
# COMPACT_ATOMS: atom_id res chain seq x y z
N MET A 1 15.57 1.58 1.48
CA MET A 1 16.07 2.94 1.77
C MET A 1 15.22 3.55 2.87
N SER A 2 15.82 3.67 4.07
CA SER A 2 15.18 4.08 5.33
C SER A 2 14.43 5.42 5.23
N LEU A 3 13.36 5.57 6.02
CA LEU A 3 12.26 6.52 5.82
C LEU A 3 12.35 7.83 6.62
N LEU A 4 13.35 7.96 7.50
CA LEU A 4 13.62 9.11 8.38
C LEU A 4 15.15 9.33 8.55
N PRO A 5 15.65 10.39 9.22
CA PRO A 5 17.07 10.53 9.57
C PRO A 5 17.63 9.23 10.16
N GLU A 6 18.94 8.99 10.03
CA GLU A 6 19.63 7.75 10.44
C GLU A 6 19.56 7.42 11.95
N GLY A 7 18.72 8.11 12.73
CA GLY A 7 18.45 7.82 14.15
C GLY A 7 16.98 7.95 14.55
N ALA A 8 16.03 7.96 13.62
CA ALA A 8 14.62 8.03 13.98
C ALA A 8 14.13 6.75 14.64
N SER A 9 13.25 6.91 15.62
CA SER A 9 12.71 5.78 16.37
C SER A 9 11.70 4.99 15.53
N PHE A 10 11.43 3.75 15.95
CA PHE A 10 10.41 2.90 15.34
C PHE A 10 9.04 3.59 15.32
N GLU A 11 8.70 4.24 16.43
CA GLU A 11 7.48 5.00 16.64
C GLU A 11 7.35 6.13 15.61
N GLU A 12 8.41 6.91 15.41
CA GLU A 12 8.44 8.01 14.44
C GLU A 12 8.25 7.48 13.01
N LEU A 13 8.90 6.36 12.67
CA LEU A 13 8.76 5.72 11.35
C LEU A 13 7.31 5.29 11.08
N VAL A 14 6.68 4.63 12.06
CA VAL A 14 5.30 4.17 11.92
C VAL A 14 4.33 5.34 11.90
N GLN A 15 4.52 6.37 12.72
CA GLN A 15 3.70 7.58 12.71
C GLN A 15 3.78 8.31 11.36
N ASP A 16 4.98 8.58 10.86
CA ASP A 16 5.18 9.29 9.59
C ASP A 16 4.55 8.51 8.44
N TYR A 17 4.74 7.18 8.40
CA TYR A 17 4.11 6.31 7.41
C TYR A 17 2.58 6.31 7.51
N PHE A 18 2.02 6.16 8.71
CA PHE A 18 0.58 6.17 8.91
C PHE A 18 -0.05 7.49 8.46
N LEU A 19 0.51 8.63 8.87
CA LEU A 19 0.01 9.94 8.49
C LEU A 19 0.10 10.16 6.97
N ALA A 20 1.15 9.64 6.34
CA ALA A 20 1.29 9.70 4.90
C ALA A 20 0.25 8.84 4.16
N VAL A 21 -0.05 7.63 4.65
CA VAL A 21 -1.07 6.74 4.07
C VAL A 21 -2.48 7.28 4.32
N ARG A 22 -2.75 7.76 5.54
CA ARG A 22 -4.01 8.43 5.91
C ARG A 22 -4.24 9.69 5.08
N GLY A 23 -3.17 10.40 4.77
CA GLY A 23 -3.17 11.64 4.01
C GLY A 23 -3.72 12.84 4.77
N ALA A 24 -3.90 12.75 6.09
CA ALA A 24 -4.39 13.84 6.93
C ALA A 24 -4.00 13.65 8.40
N GLY A 25 -3.92 14.77 9.13
CA GLY A 25 -3.66 14.80 10.57
C GLY A 25 -2.23 15.22 10.92
N LEU A 26 -2.10 15.82 12.10
CA LEU A 26 -0.84 16.35 12.62
C LEU A 26 -0.10 15.35 13.52
N MET A 27 -0.84 14.60 14.33
CA MET A 27 -0.31 13.71 15.37
C MET A 27 -1.21 12.48 15.55
N LEU A 28 -0.66 11.44 16.17
CA LEU A 28 -1.43 10.28 16.65
C LEU A 28 -2.22 10.65 17.91
N SER A 29 -3.35 9.96 18.14
CA SER A 29 -4.04 10.06 19.43
C SER A 29 -3.20 9.39 20.53
N ALA A 30 -3.36 9.79 21.80
CA ALA A 30 -2.68 9.13 22.92
C ALA A 30 -2.94 7.61 22.97
N LEU A 31 -4.16 7.24 22.59
CA LEU A 31 -4.64 5.87 22.49
C LEU A 31 -4.02 5.08 21.32
N ASP A 32 -3.61 5.74 20.25
CA ASP A 32 -2.83 5.16 19.16
C ASP A 32 -1.33 5.10 19.53
N ALA A 33 -0.82 6.06 20.30
CA ALA A 33 0.56 6.05 20.80
C ALA A 33 0.83 4.84 21.71
N GLN A 34 -0.12 4.48 22.59
CA GLN A 34 0.01 3.25 23.41
C GLN A 34 0.06 1.98 22.56
N LEU A 35 -0.72 1.91 21.47
CA LEU A 35 -0.68 0.78 20.56
C LEU A 35 0.68 0.69 19.84
N LEU A 36 1.22 1.83 19.44
CA LEU A 36 2.54 1.95 18.82
C LEU A 36 3.65 1.38 19.71
N VAL A 37 3.63 1.72 21.01
CA VAL A 37 4.58 1.19 22.01
C VAL A 37 4.49 -0.33 22.08
N SER A 38 3.27 -0.90 22.10
CA SER A 38 3.10 -2.36 22.13
C SER A 38 3.70 -3.07 20.90
N TRP A 39 3.68 -2.42 19.73
CA TRP A 39 4.32 -2.97 18.53
C TRP A 39 5.85 -2.79 18.55
N ALA A 40 6.35 -1.71 19.14
CA ALA A 40 7.77 -1.50 19.34
C ALA A 40 8.36 -2.54 20.31
N GLU A 41 7.66 -2.84 21.40
CA GLU A 41 8.01 -3.87 22.38
C GLU A 41 8.07 -5.28 21.78
N ALA A 42 7.29 -5.54 20.73
CA ALA A 42 7.35 -6.80 19.98
C ALA A 42 8.64 -6.97 19.16
N LYS A 43 9.49 -5.93 19.09
CA LYS A 43 10.81 -5.91 18.40
C LYS A 43 10.75 -6.40 16.95
N VAL A 44 9.64 -6.11 16.27
CA VAL A 44 9.48 -6.42 14.85
C VAL A 44 10.07 -5.31 13.98
N PRO A 45 10.55 -5.61 12.76
CA PRO A 45 10.95 -4.59 11.80
C PRO A 45 9.78 -3.66 11.45
N PHE A 46 10.07 -2.38 11.22
CA PHE A 46 9.11 -1.38 10.77
C PHE A 46 8.30 -1.85 9.55
N GLU A 47 8.95 -2.55 8.62
CA GLU A 47 8.36 -3.05 7.38
C GLU A 47 7.18 -4.00 7.62
N VAL A 48 7.18 -4.72 8.76
CA VAL A 48 6.09 -5.61 9.14
C VAL A 48 4.84 -4.79 9.49
N VAL A 49 5.01 -3.73 10.28
CA VAL A 49 3.92 -2.82 10.65
C VAL A 49 3.44 -2.00 9.45
N ALA A 50 4.37 -1.46 8.66
CA ALA A 50 4.05 -0.72 7.45
C ALA A 50 3.22 -1.56 6.46
N ARG A 51 3.53 -2.86 6.33
CA ARG A 51 2.75 -3.80 5.51
C ARG A 51 1.34 -3.99 6.06
N GLY A 52 1.18 -4.13 7.37
CA GLY A 52 -0.14 -4.19 8.00
C GLY A 52 -0.99 -2.94 7.77
N ILE A 53 -0.38 -1.75 7.90
CA ILE A 53 -1.02 -0.46 7.62
C ILE A 53 -1.41 -0.34 6.15
N ALA A 54 -0.52 -0.70 5.22
CA ALA A 54 -0.80 -0.69 3.78
C ALA A 54 -2.02 -1.55 3.43
N ARG A 55 -2.11 -2.77 4.00
CA ARG A 55 -3.26 -3.65 3.79
C ARG A 55 -4.56 -3.10 4.35
N SER A 56 -4.50 -2.43 5.50
CA SER A 56 -5.69 -1.75 6.03
C SER A 56 -6.12 -0.60 5.14
N ALA A 57 -5.18 0.14 4.57
CA ALA A 57 -5.46 1.23 3.65
C ALA A 57 -6.08 0.75 2.33
N GLU A 58 -5.56 -0.32 1.75
CA GLU A 58 -6.13 -0.96 0.56
C GLU A 58 -7.58 -1.39 0.79
N LYS A 59 -7.86 -2.03 1.92
CA LYS A 59 -9.24 -2.40 2.30
C LYS A 59 -10.13 -1.18 2.52
N ALA A 60 -9.63 -0.16 3.20
CA ALA A 60 -10.39 1.06 3.48
C ALA A 60 -10.61 1.92 2.23
N GLN A 61 -9.82 1.73 1.16
CA GLN A 61 -9.96 2.47 -0.09
C GLN A 61 -11.34 2.29 -0.72
N PHE A 62 -12.00 1.16 -0.45
CA PHE A 62 -13.34 0.87 -0.95
C PHE A 62 -14.43 1.61 -0.18
N ASP A 63 -14.30 1.68 1.15
CA ASP A 63 -15.28 2.35 2.02
C ASP A 63 -15.08 3.87 2.08
N ALA A 64 -13.94 4.37 1.60
CA ALA A 64 -13.56 5.77 1.70
C ALA A 64 -14.43 6.69 0.82
N ARG A 65 -15.23 7.53 1.48
CA ARG A 65 -16.02 8.58 0.83
C ARG A 65 -15.12 9.73 0.35
N PRO A 66 -15.49 10.44 -0.73
CA PRO A 66 -14.77 11.64 -1.16
C PRO A 66 -14.66 12.66 -0.01
N GLY A 67 -13.44 13.09 0.31
CA GLY A 67 -13.17 14.06 1.36
C GLY A 67 -12.93 13.48 2.77
N GLU A 68 -13.20 12.19 3.00
CA GLU A 68 -12.85 11.52 4.26
C GLU A 68 -11.41 10.98 4.22
N PRO A 69 -10.68 10.98 5.36
CA PRO A 69 -9.37 10.36 5.42
C PRO A 69 -9.48 8.85 5.20
N LEU A 70 -8.53 8.29 4.43
CA LEU A 70 -8.52 6.87 4.05
C LEU A 70 -8.50 5.95 5.28
N LEU A 71 -7.76 6.34 6.32
CA LEU A 71 -7.70 5.64 7.59
C LEU A 71 -8.17 6.56 8.71
N ARG A 72 -9.02 6.05 9.60
CA ARG A 72 -9.55 6.83 10.73
C ARG A 72 -8.55 6.95 11.88
N SER A 73 -7.88 5.84 12.22
CA SER A 73 -6.93 5.75 13.33
C SER A 73 -5.97 4.56 13.13
N LEU A 74 -4.86 4.54 13.88
CA LEU A 74 -3.95 3.38 13.88
C LEU A 74 -4.61 2.13 14.44
N ARG A 75 -5.52 2.28 15.40
CA ARG A 75 -6.35 1.19 15.90
C ARG A 75 -7.15 0.47 14.83
N ALA A 76 -7.64 1.18 13.81
CA ALA A 76 -8.30 0.54 12.67
C ALA A 76 -7.36 -0.39 11.88
N CYS A 77 -6.04 -0.20 12.00
CA CYS A 77 -5.02 -1.04 11.39
C CYS A 77 -4.63 -2.25 12.25
N ARG A 78 -5.04 -2.28 13.54
CA ARG A 78 -4.55 -3.24 14.52
C ARG A 78 -4.67 -4.69 14.08
N ARG A 79 -5.84 -5.11 13.62
CA ARG A 79 -6.06 -6.50 13.18
C ARG A 79 -5.08 -6.94 12.08
N GLN A 80 -4.74 -6.04 11.15
CA GLN A 80 -3.89 -6.36 10.00
C GLN A 80 -2.42 -6.31 10.40
N VAL A 81 -2.03 -5.34 11.23
CA VAL A 81 -0.68 -5.25 11.80
C VAL A 81 -0.38 -6.44 12.69
N ASP A 82 -1.26 -6.77 13.64
CA ASP A 82 -1.09 -7.91 14.54
C ASP A 82 -1.04 -9.25 13.78
N ALA A 83 -1.71 -9.36 12.62
CA ALA A 83 -1.59 -10.52 11.75
C ALA A 83 -0.20 -10.61 11.08
N GLU A 84 0.36 -9.49 10.62
CA GLU A 84 1.71 -9.47 10.04
C GLU A 84 2.80 -9.70 11.10
N ILE A 85 2.64 -9.14 12.30
CA ILE A 85 3.53 -9.39 13.44
C ILE A 85 3.56 -10.88 13.77
N ARG A 86 2.39 -11.52 13.92
CA ARG A 86 2.32 -12.97 14.19
C ARG A 86 3.02 -13.79 13.12
N ARG A 87 2.79 -13.48 11.83
CA ARG A 87 3.45 -14.17 10.71
C ARG A 87 4.97 -13.97 10.72
N TYR A 88 5.44 -12.78 11.08
CA TYR A 88 6.86 -12.50 11.19
C TYR A 88 7.50 -13.31 12.33
N LEU A 89 6.91 -13.28 13.52
CA LEU A 89 7.42 -14.02 14.68
C LEU A 89 7.42 -15.52 14.45
N GLN A 90 6.38 -16.08 13.83
CA GLN A 90 6.32 -17.49 13.45
C GLN A 90 7.47 -17.90 12.51
N ARG A 91 7.82 -17.03 11.54
CA ARG A 91 8.95 -17.27 10.63
C ARG A 91 10.30 -17.15 11.35
N ALA A 92 10.43 -16.17 12.25
CA ALA A 92 11.67 -15.90 12.97
C ALA A 92 12.00 -16.95 14.04
N ALA A 93 10.99 -17.59 14.64
CA ALA A 93 11.16 -18.61 15.66
C ALA A 93 11.70 -19.96 15.14
N GLY A 94 11.90 -20.12 13.83
CA GLY A 94 12.54 -21.30 13.24
C GLY A 94 11.64 -22.52 13.16
N GLY A 95 11.03 -22.73 12.00
CA GLY A 95 10.37 -23.98 11.67
C GLY A 95 9.91 -24.02 10.22
N THR A 96 10.62 -24.75 9.37
CA THR A 96 9.96 -25.45 8.27
C THR A 96 8.89 -26.37 8.88
N GLY A 97 7.61 -25.98 8.83
CA GLY A 97 6.47 -26.68 9.45
C GLY A 97 6.00 -25.92 10.70
N THR A 98 4.76 -25.46 10.80
CA THR A 98 3.54 -26.28 10.71
C THR A 98 2.44 -25.54 9.95
N GLU A 99 2.25 -25.91 8.69
CA GLU A 99 0.91 -25.89 8.09
C GLU A 99 0.14 -27.04 8.75
N GLU A 100 -1.02 -26.76 9.35
CA GLU A 100 -1.94 -27.81 9.78
C GLU A 100 -2.25 -28.74 8.58
N PRO A 101 -2.11 -30.06 8.72
CA PRO A 101 -2.29 -30.98 7.61
C PRO A 101 -3.77 -31.36 7.51
N GLU A 102 -4.55 -30.61 6.74
CA GLU A 102 -5.75 -31.16 6.12
C GLU A 102 -5.41 -31.62 4.70
N SER A 103 -5.33 -32.95 4.57
CA SER A 103 -5.55 -33.76 3.35
C SER A 103 -4.86 -33.35 2.02
N GLY A 104 -3.71 -33.99 1.76
CA GLY A 104 -3.41 -34.69 0.49
C GLY A 104 -3.64 -33.98 -0.85
N ALA A 105 -2.68 -33.14 -1.28
CA ALA A 105 -2.24 -32.96 -2.68
C ALA A 105 -0.97 -32.08 -2.67
N GLY A 106 -0.02 -32.35 -3.57
CA GLY A 106 1.33 -31.76 -3.57
C GLY A 106 1.42 -30.28 -3.14
N LYS A 107 2.17 -30.03 -2.04
CA LYS A 107 2.27 -28.72 -1.38
C LYS A 107 2.85 -27.66 -2.31
N ARG A 108 1.98 -26.94 -3.03
CA ARG A 108 2.30 -25.61 -3.55
C ARG A 108 2.50 -24.69 -2.35
N LYS A 109 3.70 -24.14 -2.17
CA LYS A 109 3.97 -23.11 -1.15
C LYS A 109 2.84 -22.07 -1.20
N ALA A 110 2.23 -21.78 -0.06
CA ALA A 110 1.22 -20.73 0.04
C ALA A 110 1.79 -19.43 -0.51
N LYS A 111 1.06 -18.79 -1.45
CA LYS A 111 1.53 -17.57 -2.11
C LYS A 111 1.81 -16.48 -1.09
N THR A 112 2.91 -15.75 -1.30
CA THR A 112 3.19 -14.58 -0.48
C THR A 112 2.12 -13.49 -0.73
N TRP A 113 2.04 -12.52 0.17
CA TRP A 113 1.12 -11.40 -0.02
C TRP A 113 1.51 -10.56 -1.23
N GLU A 114 2.81 -10.34 -1.39
CA GLU A 114 3.40 -9.60 -2.50
C GLU A 114 3.11 -10.30 -3.83
N GLU A 115 3.22 -11.64 -3.88
CA GLU A 115 2.75 -12.45 -5.01
C GLU A 115 1.26 -12.30 -5.29
N THR A 116 0.42 -12.39 -4.25
CA THR A 116 -1.03 -12.30 -4.40
C THR A 116 -1.42 -10.93 -4.95
N ARG A 117 -0.88 -9.84 -4.39
CA ARG A 117 -1.10 -8.46 -4.84
C ARG A 117 -0.57 -8.26 -6.27
N HIS A 118 0.60 -8.80 -6.60
CA HIS A 118 1.17 -8.72 -7.93
C HIS A 118 0.30 -9.44 -8.98
N LEU A 119 -0.17 -10.66 -8.67
CA LEU A 119 -1.05 -11.41 -9.55
C LEU A 119 -2.39 -10.70 -9.77
N ARG A 120 -2.97 -10.12 -8.71
CA ARG A 120 -4.18 -9.31 -8.83
C ARG A 120 -3.93 -8.08 -9.70
N LEU A 121 -2.81 -7.37 -9.52
CA LEU A 121 -2.45 -6.25 -10.38
C LEU A 121 -2.34 -6.65 -11.84
N ARG A 122 -1.71 -7.77 -12.13
CA ARG A 122 -1.64 -8.30 -13.50
C ARG A 122 -3.03 -8.62 -14.06
N ALA A 123 -3.88 -9.29 -13.27
CA ALA A 123 -5.25 -9.63 -13.69
C ALA A 123 -6.10 -8.39 -13.95
N THR A 124 -6.08 -7.42 -13.04
CA THR A 124 -6.81 -6.15 -13.15
C THR A 124 -6.35 -5.34 -14.37
N LEU A 125 -5.04 -5.31 -14.66
CA LEU A 125 -4.53 -4.66 -15.87
C LEU A 125 -4.93 -5.41 -17.15
N ALA A 126 -4.88 -6.73 -17.16
CA ALA A 126 -5.32 -7.52 -18.30
C ALA A 126 -6.81 -7.28 -18.60
N GLN A 127 -7.65 -7.23 -17.56
CA GLN A 127 -9.06 -6.89 -17.68
C GLN A 127 -9.26 -5.46 -18.23
N LEU A 128 -8.48 -4.49 -17.75
CA LEU A 128 -8.52 -3.12 -18.27
C LEU A 128 -8.24 -3.05 -19.78
N ALA A 129 -7.32 -3.88 -20.29
CA ALA A 129 -7.04 -3.90 -21.73
C ALA A 129 -8.22 -4.42 -22.56
N VAL A 130 -9.05 -5.31 -22.00
CA VAL A 130 -10.28 -5.78 -22.64
C VAL A 130 -11.33 -4.67 -22.64
N GLU A 131 -11.52 -3.99 -21.51
CA GLU A 131 -12.56 -2.96 -21.34
C GLU A 131 -12.22 -1.63 -22.03
N ALA A 132 -10.93 -1.31 -22.16
CA ALA A 132 -10.43 -0.09 -22.76
C ALA A 132 -9.37 -0.39 -23.84
N PRO A 133 -9.80 -0.73 -25.08
CA PRO A 133 -8.88 -1.09 -26.16
C PRO A 133 -7.80 -0.04 -26.49
N ALA A 134 -8.10 1.23 -26.23
CA ALA A 134 -7.14 2.34 -26.38
C ALA A 134 -5.92 2.23 -25.45
N LEU A 135 -6.01 1.42 -24.38
CA LEU A 135 -4.94 1.20 -23.41
C LEU A 135 -4.23 -0.15 -23.59
N THR A 136 -4.65 -1.01 -24.51
CA THR A 136 -4.13 -2.38 -24.68
C THR A 136 -2.62 -2.43 -24.86
N GLU A 137 -2.08 -1.66 -25.82
CA GLU A 137 -0.63 -1.58 -26.07
C GLU A 137 0.13 -1.09 -24.83
N ARG A 138 -0.45 -0.15 -24.09
CA ARG A 138 0.17 0.37 -22.87
C ARG A 138 0.18 -0.69 -21.77
N VAL A 139 -0.90 -1.44 -21.62
CA VAL A 139 -1.02 -2.52 -20.64
C VAL A 139 -0.04 -3.66 -20.98
N ALA A 140 0.07 -4.06 -22.24
CA ALA A 140 1.00 -5.10 -22.67
C ALA A 140 2.45 -4.74 -22.26
N LEU A 141 2.88 -3.50 -22.56
CA LEU A 141 4.19 -3.00 -22.15
C LEU A 141 4.38 -2.99 -20.62
N LEU A 142 3.33 -2.72 -19.84
CA LEU A 142 3.40 -2.77 -18.38
C LEU A 142 3.58 -4.20 -17.86
N LEU A 143 2.83 -5.15 -18.40
CA LEU A 143 2.92 -6.56 -18.03
C LEU A 143 4.29 -7.16 -18.35
N GLU A 144 4.92 -6.72 -19.45
CA GLU A 144 6.21 -7.21 -19.93
C GLU A 144 7.43 -6.50 -19.32
N ARG A 145 7.32 -5.22 -18.97
CA ARG A 145 8.48 -4.43 -18.49
C ARG A 145 8.43 -4.08 -17.02
N VAL A 146 7.25 -3.79 -16.48
CA VAL A 146 7.09 -3.32 -15.10
C VAL A 146 6.73 -4.47 -14.17
N LEU A 147 5.85 -5.37 -14.62
CA LEU A 147 5.34 -6.49 -13.83
C LEU A 147 5.95 -7.83 -14.25
N VAL A 148 7.14 -7.81 -14.83
CA VAL A 148 7.86 -9.02 -15.25
C VAL A 148 8.33 -9.85 -14.05
N GLN A 149 8.78 -9.18 -13.00
CA GLN A 149 9.26 -9.81 -11.77
C GLN A 149 8.21 -9.69 -10.68
N VAL A 150 7.99 -10.80 -9.99
CA VAL A 150 7.21 -10.82 -8.76
C VAL A 150 8.01 -10.11 -7.67
N PRO A 151 7.43 -9.10 -6.98
CA PRO A 151 8.14 -8.39 -5.93
C PRO A 151 8.35 -9.30 -4.71
N GLU A 152 9.56 -9.32 -4.19
CA GLU A 152 9.90 -10.08 -2.96
C GLU A 152 9.67 -9.25 -1.69
N GLU A 153 9.70 -7.92 -1.84
CA GLU A 153 9.54 -6.97 -0.74
C GLU A 153 8.34 -6.05 -0.95
N PRO A 154 7.69 -5.59 0.14
CA PRO A 154 6.59 -4.62 0.06
C PRO A 154 6.98 -3.33 -0.68
N SER A 155 8.19 -2.83 -0.43
CA SER A 155 8.66 -1.58 -1.04
C SER A 155 8.85 -1.71 -2.57
N GLN A 156 9.13 -2.91 -3.07
CA GLN A 156 9.21 -3.20 -4.49
C GLN A 156 7.81 -3.28 -5.10
N ALA A 157 6.87 -3.96 -4.43
CA ALA A 157 5.47 -4.03 -4.86
C ALA A 157 4.86 -2.61 -5.00
N ASP A 158 5.04 -1.75 -3.99
CA ASP A 158 4.55 -0.37 -4.02
C ASP A 158 5.15 0.43 -5.17
N ARG A 159 6.45 0.25 -5.46
CA ARG A 159 7.15 0.90 -6.59
C ARG A 159 6.62 0.43 -7.93
N GLN A 160 6.47 -0.88 -8.14
CA GLN A 160 5.93 -1.46 -9.37
C GLN A 160 4.52 -0.93 -9.64
N GLU A 161 3.66 -0.98 -8.62
CA GLU A 161 2.28 -0.52 -8.71
C GLU A 161 2.19 0.96 -9.08
N ALA A 162 2.94 1.81 -8.37
CA ALA A 162 2.94 3.23 -8.66
C ALA A 162 3.51 3.57 -10.04
N LEU A 163 4.52 2.84 -10.49
CA LEU A 163 5.06 3.01 -11.84
C LEU A 163 4.02 2.62 -12.89
N ALA A 164 3.32 1.50 -12.70
CA ALA A 164 2.25 1.06 -13.58
C ALA A 164 1.15 2.13 -13.70
N PHE A 165 0.64 2.62 -12.57
CA PHE A 165 -0.40 3.64 -12.56
C PHE A 165 0.08 5.02 -13.06
N ALA A 166 1.34 5.39 -12.84
CA ALA A 166 1.90 6.61 -13.41
C ALA A 166 2.00 6.55 -14.94
N LEU A 167 2.34 5.38 -15.50
CA LEU A 167 2.39 5.17 -16.94
C LEU A 167 1.00 5.11 -17.58
N LEU A 168 0.01 4.50 -16.90
CA LEU A 168 -1.40 4.57 -17.31
C LEU A 168 -1.90 6.01 -17.30
N LEU A 169 -1.64 6.76 -16.21
CA LEU A 169 -1.97 8.17 -16.12
C LEU A 169 -1.38 8.93 -17.32
N ARG A 170 -0.11 8.70 -17.68
CA ARG A 170 0.54 9.35 -18.83
C ARG A 170 -0.12 9.05 -20.17
N ALA A 171 -0.75 7.89 -20.32
CA ALA A 171 -1.49 7.53 -21.54
C ALA A 171 -2.84 8.25 -21.66
N MET A 172 -3.35 8.86 -20.58
CA MET A 172 -4.60 9.60 -20.61
C MET A 172 -4.48 10.97 -21.28
N PRO A 173 -5.57 11.53 -21.84
CA PRO A 173 -5.60 12.90 -22.35
C PRO A 173 -5.11 13.91 -21.31
N TRP A 174 -4.39 14.95 -21.76
CA TRP A 174 -3.79 15.96 -20.89
C TRP A 174 -4.79 16.59 -19.90
N ARG A 175 -6.01 16.88 -20.35
CA ARG A 175 -7.07 17.45 -19.50
C ARG A 175 -7.38 16.55 -18.30
N ASN A 176 -7.52 15.24 -18.52
CA ASN A 176 -7.77 14.25 -17.48
C ASN A 176 -6.57 14.14 -16.53
N ARG A 177 -5.35 14.10 -17.08
CA ARG A 177 -4.12 14.07 -16.28
C ARG A 177 -4.03 15.25 -15.32
N ARG A 178 -4.22 16.46 -15.85
CA ARG A 178 -4.14 17.70 -15.07
C ARG A 178 -5.23 17.78 -14.00
N ALA A 179 -6.44 17.30 -14.28
CA ALA A 179 -7.51 17.24 -13.29
C ALA A 179 -7.13 16.32 -12.12
N LEU A 180 -6.72 15.08 -12.40
CA LEU A 180 -6.31 14.11 -11.37
C LEU A 180 -5.11 14.61 -10.56
N TRP A 181 -4.13 15.26 -11.19
CA TRP A 181 -2.98 15.84 -10.49
C TRP A 181 -3.37 16.95 -9.52
N ARG A 182 -4.35 17.80 -9.87
CA ARG A 182 -4.85 18.85 -8.99
C ARG A 182 -5.61 18.27 -7.81
N GLU A 183 -6.48 17.30 -8.09
CA GLU A 183 -7.24 16.61 -7.06
C GLU A 183 -6.31 15.85 -6.08
N ALA A 184 -5.27 15.19 -6.60
CA ALA A 184 -4.28 14.49 -5.77
C ALA A 184 -3.46 15.40 -4.85
N GLN A 185 -3.29 16.69 -5.19
CA GLN A 185 -2.66 17.65 -4.29
C GLN A 185 -3.48 17.82 -3.01
N GLY A 186 -4.81 17.72 -3.10
CA GLY A 186 -5.78 17.92 -2.02
C GLY A 186 -5.60 19.23 -1.25
N ASP A 187 -6.19 19.30 -0.06
CA ASP A 187 -6.16 20.51 0.77
C ASP A 187 -4.77 20.71 1.42
N PRO A 188 -4.11 21.86 1.21
CA PRO A 188 -2.86 22.22 1.88
C PRO A 188 -2.95 22.15 3.41
N THR A 189 -4.09 22.51 4.00
CA THR A 189 -4.27 22.54 5.46
C THR A 189 -4.23 21.13 6.05
N SER A 190 -4.78 20.15 5.34
CA SER A 190 -4.74 18.74 5.71
C SER A 190 -3.33 18.14 5.63
N GLN A 191 -2.41 18.79 4.91
CA GLN A 191 -0.99 18.40 4.80
C GLN A 191 -0.07 19.20 5.72
N ALA A 192 -0.61 20.15 6.50
CA ALA A 192 0.16 20.81 7.55
C ALA A 192 0.71 19.75 8.50
N GLY A 193 1.97 19.90 8.94
CA GLY A 193 2.66 18.96 9.83
C GLY A 193 3.20 17.67 9.20
N LEU A 194 2.82 17.31 7.97
CA LEU A 194 3.48 16.19 7.27
C LEU A 194 4.92 16.57 6.89
N SER A 195 5.85 15.63 7.01
CA SER A 195 7.19 15.78 6.43
C SER A 195 7.12 15.97 4.90
N ALA A 196 8.14 16.59 4.28
CA ALA A 196 8.18 16.74 2.83
C ALA A 196 8.10 15.39 2.09
N ARG A 197 8.63 14.33 2.71
CA ARG A 197 8.56 12.95 2.21
C ARG A 197 7.14 12.39 2.33
N SER A 198 6.49 12.55 3.48
CA SER A 198 5.11 12.11 3.72
C SER A 198 4.12 12.82 2.83
N ARG A 199 4.32 14.11 2.53
CA ARG A 199 3.55 14.82 1.51
C ARG A 199 3.68 14.18 0.14
N ARG A 200 4.89 13.78 -0.28
CA ARG A 200 5.11 13.10 -1.57
C ARG A 200 4.45 11.71 -1.60
N LEU A 201 4.58 10.94 -0.52
CA LEU A 201 3.99 9.61 -0.38
C LEU A 201 2.45 9.69 -0.39
N SER A 202 1.87 10.60 0.41
CA SER A 202 0.43 10.87 0.44
C SER A 202 -0.10 11.25 -0.94
N ARG A 203 0.55 12.20 -1.63
CA ARG A 203 0.14 12.60 -2.99
C ARG A 203 0.17 11.42 -3.97
N ARG A 204 1.19 10.56 -3.87
CA ARG A 204 1.30 9.35 -4.69
C ARG A 204 0.17 8.36 -4.41
N PHE A 205 -0.13 8.06 -3.14
CA PHE A 205 -1.25 7.20 -2.77
C PHE A 205 -2.58 7.75 -3.30
N ARG A 206 -2.86 9.04 -3.08
CA ARG A 206 -4.08 9.68 -3.59
C ARG A 206 -4.15 9.62 -5.12
N LEU A 207 -3.05 9.94 -5.81
CA LEU A 207 -3.02 9.91 -7.27
C LEU A 207 -3.31 8.52 -7.82
N ILE A 208 -2.73 7.47 -7.24
CA ILE A 208 -2.99 6.08 -7.63
C ILE A 208 -4.46 5.72 -7.40
N ALA A 209 -5.01 6.05 -6.24
CA ALA A 209 -6.41 5.80 -5.91
C ALA A 209 -7.37 6.51 -6.89
N LEU A 210 -7.07 7.77 -7.24
CA LEU A 210 -7.85 8.54 -8.22
C LEU A 210 -7.76 7.96 -9.63
N VAL A 211 -6.56 7.54 -10.07
CA VAL A 211 -6.38 6.88 -11.37
C VAL A 211 -7.17 5.57 -11.42
N ARG A 212 -7.10 4.75 -10.37
CA ARG A 212 -7.90 3.51 -10.28
C ARG A 212 -9.38 3.78 -10.41
N ARG A 213 -9.91 4.70 -9.60
CA ARG A 213 -11.31 5.10 -9.64
C ARG A 213 -11.72 5.59 -11.02
N ARG A 214 -10.87 6.40 -11.67
CA ARG A 214 -11.14 6.93 -13.01
C ARG A 214 -11.14 5.86 -14.10
N LEU A 215 -10.37 4.78 -13.90
CA LEU A 215 -10.30 3.63 -14.80
C LEU A 215 -11.29 2.51 -14.42
N GLY A 216 -12.15 2.71 -13.42
CA GLY A 216 -13.11 1.69 -12.97
C GLY A 216 -12.47 0.50 -12.23
N LEU A 217 -11.22 0.61 -11.79
CA LEU A 217 -10.49 -0.48 -11.16
C LEU A 217 -10.78 -0.53 -9.66
N THR A 218 -11.68 -1.43 -9.28
CA THR A 218 -12.18 -1.56 -7.91
C THR A 218 -11.58 -2.70 -7.10
N GLU A 219 -10.71 -3.56 -7.64
CA GLU A 219 -10.15 -4.70 -6.87
C GLU A 219 -8.65 -4.90 -7.11
N LEU A 220 -7.86 -4.85 -6.02
CA LEU A 220 -6.47 -5.31 -5.88
C LEU A 220 -6.25 -5.90 -4.48
#